data_AF-A0A9N8EKD1-F1
#
_entry.id   AF-A0A9N8EKD1-F1
#
_cell.length_a   1.000
_cell.length_b   1.000
_cell.length_c   1.000
_cell.angle_alpha   90.00
_cell.angle_beta   90.00
_cell.angle_gamma   90.00
#
_symmetry.space_group_name_H-M   'P 1'
#
loop_
_entity.id
_entity.type
_entity.pdbx_description
1 polymer ?
#
loop_
_entity_poly.entity_id
_entity_poly.type
_entity_poly.pdbx_seq_one_letter_code
_entity_poly.pdbx_strand_id
1 'polypeptide(L)'
;MRRQGQLSSLAWTAVLLLLLVVLVPECSSFATTPSPLTRRQVASTTSSQRQASVALPADAASQANNKNQASENSDDPKVGVLLLNLGGPETGDDVEGFLFNLFADPDIIRLPGLLSPLQTLIATFISKRRAPKSRAAYESIGGGSPILQYSNAQAKLISESLAKRHGISVQTYIGMRYWHPFTEDALKQIQRDHIDALVIVPLYPQFSISTSGSSFRVLQEEFSKDASKFGDMVHTVVSSWYDRPGYVNAMTKLIEHELQSFTEEQIQEAQSTAPDLEPLHILFSAHGVPQSYIEAGDPYQTQIMACVDRITNAITHPHVQVHLSYQSRVGPIEWLRPYTDDVLPELAQKGVRNLVVVPISFVSEHIETLEEIDIEYRELAEESGITNWRRCPALNTEASFIDDMADMVMDALEEPAQTVTEACVANNVGDVELQPLDERVGISTVGVGGVGAGDEEVLLKEPERLLARIAIAGVFITFLVELFSGSSMVDLFFGS
;
A
#
# COMPACT_ATOMS: atom_id res chain seq x y z
N MET A 1 17.08 53.30 -29.51
CA MET A 1 16.91 51.85 -29.25
C MET A 1 18.13 51.34 -28.50
N ARG A 2 18.11 51.44 -27.16
CA ARG A 2 19.09 50.90 -26.21
C ARG A 2 18.26 50.36 -25.06
N ARG A 3 18.19 49.03 -24.90
CA ARG A 3 17.80 48.25 -23.71
C ARG A 3 17.41 46.83 -24.16
N GLN A 4 18.40 45.98 -24.45
CA GLN A 4 18.16 44.52 -24.56
C GLN A 4 19.44 43.68 -24.41
N GLY A 5 20.45 44.16 -23.66
CA GLY A 5 21.76 43.50 -23.59
C GLY A 5 22.45 43.53 -22.23
N GLN A 6 21.71 43.67 -21.12
CA GLN A 6 22.32 43.70 -19.77
C GLN A 6 21.70 42.73 -18.75
N LEU A 7 20.64 41.97 -19.11
CA LEU A 7 20.03 41.00 -18.19
C LEU A 7 20.61 39.58 -18.31
N SER A 8 21.37 39.27 -19.37
CA SER A 8 22.00 37.94 -19.50
C SER A 8 23.30 37.83 -18.70
N SER A 9 24.16 38.84 -18.64
CA SER A 9 25.51 38.66 -18.07
C SER A 9 25.53 38.50 -16.54
N LEU A 10 24.52 39.01 -15.82
CA LEU A 10 24.38 38.87 -14.36
C LEU A 10 23.84 37.48 -13.96
N ALA A 11 22.93 36.90 -14.76
CA ALA A 11 22.47 35.53 -14.56
C ALA A 11 23.58 34.52 -14.85
N TRP A 12 24.40 34.77 -15.89
CA TRP A 12 25.55 33.92 -16.23
C TRP A 12 26.68 34.00 -15.19
N THR A 13 26.91 35.15 -14.55
CA THR A 13 27.92 35.24 -13.47
C THR A 13 27.46 34.55 -12.18
N ALA A 14 26.16 34.57 -11.87
CA ALA A 14 25.62 33.87 -10.70
C ALA A 14 25.69 32.34 -10.84
N VAL A 15 25.44 31.81 -12.04
CA VAL A 15 25.55 30.36 -12.33
C VAL A 15 27.01 29.90 -12.32
N LEU A 16 27.95 30.71 -12.82
CA LEU A 16 29.37 30.38 -12.77
C LEU A 16 29.96 30.43 -11.35
N LEU A 17 29.46 31.34 -10.50
CA LEU A 17 29.84 31.43 -9.08
C LEU A 17 29.29 30.25 -8.25
N LEU A 18 28.12 29.71 -8.61
CA LEU A 18 27.56 28.53 -7.94
C LEU A 18 28.34 27.25 -8.28
N LEU A 19 28.81 27.11 -9.53
CA LEU A 19 29.60 25.95 -9.97
C LEU A 19 31.02 25.91 -9.36
N LEU A 20 31.58 27.06 -8.99
CA LEU A 20 32.90 27.15 -8.37
C LEU A 20 32.92 26.78 -6.87
N VAL A 21 31.76 26.76 -6.19
CA VAL A 21 31.66 26.37 -4.78
C VAL A 21 31.51 24.85 -4.61
N VAL A 22 31.12 24.13 -5.67
CA VAL A 22 30.86 22.68 -5.63
C VAL A 22 32.11 21.83 -5.99
N LEU A 23 33.18 22.44 -6.49
CA LEU A 23 34.38 21.74 -6.95
C LEU A 23 35.66 22.19 -6.23
N VAL A 24 35.74 21.95 -4.92
CA VAL A 24 37.03 21.84 -4.21
C VAL A 24 36.98 20.59 -3.32
N PRO A 25 37.85 19.59 -3.55
CA PRO A 25 37.89 18.38 -2.72
C PRO A 25 38.80 18.59 -1.52
N GLU A 26 38.25 18.55 -0.30
CA GLU A 26 39.06 18.36 0.91
C GLU A 26 38.99 16.91 1.38
N CYS A 27 40.11 16.25 1.15
CA CYS A 27 40.47 14.93 1.62
C CYS A 27 40.83 15.01 3.11
N SER A 28 40.26 14.16 3.98
CA SER A 28 40.86 13.79 5.28
C SER A 28 40.20 12.52 5.82
N SER A 29 40.99 11.45 5.89
CA SER A 29 40.66 10.20 6.58
C SER A 29 40.63 10.40 8.09
N PHE A 30 39.74 9.73 8.81
CA PHE A 30 40.09 9.14 10.11
C PHE A 30 39.25 7.88 10.37
N ALA A 31 39.96 6.79 10.61
CA ALA A 31 39.42 5.52 11.09
C ALA A 31 39.21 5.58 12.61
N THR A 32 38.18 4.89 13.11
CA THR A 32 38.21 4.36 14.49
C THR A 32 37.28 3.16 14.64
N THR A 33 37.81 2.17 15.34
CA THR A 33 37.35 0.80 15.62
C THR A 33 36.18 0.70 16.60
N PRO A 34 35.43 -0.43 16.65
CA PRO A 34 34.29 -0.61 17.55
C PRO A 34 34.68 -1.24 18.89
N SER A 35 33.91 -0.95 19.95
CA SER A 35 33.93 -1.68 21.23
C SER A 35 32.62 -1.48 22.01
N PRO A 36 32.25 -2.39 22.94
CA PRO A 36 30.96 -3.08 22.87
C PRO A 36 29.96 -2.76 23.99
N LEU A 37 28.70 -3.13 23.70
CA LEU A 37 27.61 -3.62 24.58
C LEU A 37 27.69 -3.32 26.09
N THR A 38 26.65 -2.67 26.62
CA THR A 38 26.19 -2.98 27.99
C THR A 38 24.67 -3.00 28.09
N ARG A 39 24.17 -4.18 28.45
CA ARG A 39 22.81 -4.56 28.79
C ARG A 39 22.37 -3.83 30.07
N ARG A 40 21.18 -3.21 30.08
CA ARG A 40 20.53 -2.77 31.33
C ARG A 40 19.10 -3.29 31.42
N GLN A 41 18.83 -3.94 32.55
CA GLN A 41 17.58 -4.59 32.92
C GLN A 41 16.45 -3.58 33.09
N VAL A 42 15.27 -3.92 32.55
CA VAL A 42 14.01 -3.23 32.85
C VAL A 42 13.41 -3.87 34.09
N ALA A 43 13.20 -3.06 35.13
CA ALA A 43 12.45 -3.44 36.32
C ALA A 43 10.95 -3.20 36.06
N SER A 44 10.16 -4.22 36.38
CA SER A 44 8.72 -4.27 36.31
C SER A 44 8.06 -3.36 37.36
N THR A 45 7.10 -2.54 36.93
CA THR A 45 6.09 -1.96 37.83
C THR A 45 4.72 -2.10 37.20
N THR A 46 3.98 -3.08 37.72
CA THR A 46 2.55 -3.31 37.53
C THR A 46 1.75 -2.09 37.99
N SER A 47 0.88 -1.57 37.12
CA SER A 47 -0.26 -0.75 37.53
C SER A 47 -1.55 -1.37 36.98
N SER A 48 -2.48 -1.62 37.89
CA SER A 48 -3.76 -2.29 37.68
C SER A 48 -4.71 -1.36 36.93
N GLN A 49 -5.07 -1.69 35.69
CA GLN A 49 -6.22 -1.09 35.00
C GLN A 49 -7.44 -1.99 35.12
N ARG A 50 -8.57 -1.39 35.51
CA ARG A 50 -9.87 -2.05 35.58
C ARG A 50 -10.39 -2.30 34.16
N GLN A 51 -10.55 -3.55 33.80
CA GLN A 51 -11.27 -3.99 32.60
C GLN A 51 -12.79 -3.91 32.85
N ALA A 52 -13.53 -3.33 31.91
CA ALA A 52 -14.96 -3.50 31.79
C ALA A 52 -15.19 -4.50 30.65
N SER A 53 -15.41 -5.76 31.00
CA SER A 53 -15.83 -6.82 30.07
C SER A 53 -17.35 -6.79 29.95
N VAL A 54 -17.87 -6.58 28.74
CA VAL A 54 -19.27 -6.90 28.43
C VAL A 54 -19.30 -8.38 28.02
N ALA A 55 -19.79 -9.23 28.92
CA ALA A 55 -20.03 -10.64 28.64
C ALA A 55 -21.52 -10.84 28.33
N LEU A 56 -21.82 -11.46 27.19
CA LEU A 56 -23.16 -11.93 26.84
C LEU A 56 -23.47 -13.20 27.68
N PRO A 57 -24.67 -13.34 28.27
CA PRO A 57 -24.99 -14.52 29.07
C PRO A 57 -25.46 -15.69 28.18
N ALA A 58 -24.81 -16.84 28.37
CA ALA A 58 -25.32 -18.15 27.96
C ALA A 58 -26.19 -18.74 29.08
N ASP A 59 -27.43 -19.14 28.79
CA ASP A 59 -27.88 -20.55 28.85
C ASP A 59 -29.40 -20.78 28.73
N ALA A 60 -29.71 -21.91 28.09
CA ALA A 60 -30.79 -22.87 28.33
C ALA A 60 -32.27 -22.60 27.90
N ALA A 61 -32.60 -23.28 26.80
CA ALA A 61 -33.85 -23.91 26.37
C ALA A 61 -35.08 -23.96 27.32
N SER A 62 -36.26 -23.56 26.79
CA SER A 62 -37.53 -24.29 26.90
C SER A 62 -38.69 -23.64 26.09
N GLN A 63 -39.27 -24.45 25.18
CA GLN A 63 -40.68 -24.49 24.74
C GLN A 63 -41.27 -23.47 23.74
N ALA A 64 -41.34 -23.95 22.50
CA ALA A 64 -42.45 -24.00 21.53
C ALA A 64 -43.68 -23.05 21.60
N ASN A 65 -43.98 -22.55 20.38
CA ASN A 65 -45.27 -22.14 19.80
C ASN A 65 -45.86 -20.78 20.18
N ASN A 66 -45.60 -19.77 19.33
CA ASN A 66 -46.70 -19.04 18.69
C ASN A 66 -46.24 -18.39 17.36
N LYS A 67 -46.96 -18.68 16.27
CA LYS A 67 -46.82 -18.01 14.98
C LYS A 67 -47.71 -16.77 14.94
N ASN A 68 -47.21 -15.74 14.27
CA ASN A 68 -47.83 -14.47 13.88
C ASN A 68 -47.90 -13.38 14.96
N GLN A 69 -46.87 -12.54 14.96
CA GLN A 69 -47.04 -11.09 14.80
C GLN A 69 -45.70 -10.46 14.41
N ALA A 70 -45.68 -9.81 13.25
CA ALA A 70 -44.59 -8.95 12.83
C ALA A 70 -44.62 -7.67 13.68
N SER A 71 -43.56 -7.49 14.47
CA SER A 71 -43.09 -6.21 14.95
C SER A 71 -41.56 -6.30 15.00
N GLU A 72 -40.89 -5.68 14.03
CA GLU A 72 -39.45 -5.44 14.05
C GLU A 72 -39.12 -4.50 15.22
N ASN A 73 -38.93 -5.07 16.40
CA ASN A 73 -38.04 -4.55 17.41
C ASN A 73 -36.88 -5.54 17.48
N SER A 74 -35.89 -5.39 16.60
CA SER A 74 -34.60 -6.05 16.82
C SER A 74 -33.77 -5.10 17.68
N ASP A 75 -33.67 -5.40 18.98
CA ASP A 75 -32.65 -4.82 19.86
C ASP A 75 -31.22 -5.29 19.50
N ASP A 76 -31.07 -6.06 18.41
CA ASP A 76 -29.77 -6.51 17.91
C ASP A 76 -29.06 -5.35 17.19
N PRO A 77 -27.76 -5.10 17.52
CA PRO A 77 -26.99 -4.01 16.94
C PRO A 77 -26.83 -4.21 15.42
N LYS A 78 -27.01 -3.14 14.66
CA LYS A 78 -26.78 -3.14 13.22
C LYS A 78 -25.29 -3.12 12.92
N VAL A 79 -24.81 -4.18 12.30
CA VAL A 79 -23.39 -4.33 11.94
C VAL A 79 -23.16 -3.92 10.48
N GLY A 80 -22.16 -3.07 10.29
CA GLY A 80 -21.63 -2.67 8.99
C GLY A 80 -20.23 -3.24 8.76
N VAL A 81 -19.90 -3.54 7.51
CA VAL A 81 -18.54 -3.90 7.06
C VAL A 81 -18.13 -2.94 5.96
N LEU A 82 -17.09 -2.13 6.20
CA LEU A 82 -16.52 -1.21 5.22
C LEU A 82 -15.26 -1.82 4.61
N LEU A 83 -15.33 -2.17 3.33
CA LEU A 83 -14.19 -2.62 2.55
C LEU A 83 -13.47 -1.42 1.94
N LEU A 84 -12.18 -1.26 2.24
CA LEU A 84 -11.35 -0.18 1.71
C LEU A 84 -10.46 -0.67 0.59
N ASN A 85 -10.38 0.07 -0.51
CA ASN A 85 -9.45 -0.24 -1.60
C ASN A 85 -9.05 1.03 -2.36
N LEU A 86 -8.14 0.90 -3.33
CA LEU A 86 -7.56 2.02 -4.06
C LEU A 86 -8.61 2.66 -4.98
N GLY A 87 -9.45 1.81 -5.56
CA GLY A 87 -10.34 2.15 -6.66
C GLY A 87 -9.63 2.04 -8.01
N GLY A 88 -10.38 2.30 -9.07
CA GLY A 88 -9.85 2.31 -10.43
C GLY A 88 -10.89 2.89 -11.38
N PRO A 89 -10.45 3.48 -12.51
CA PRO A 89 -11.34 4.10 -13.47
C PRO A 89 -12.25 3.04 -14.11
N GLU A 90 -13.55 3.27 -14.16
CA GLU A 90 -14.52 2.31 -14.74
C GLU A 90 -14.52 2.36 -16.26
N THR A 91 -14.15 3.51 -16.84
CA THR A 91 -14.07 3.73 -18.28
C THR A 91 -12.77 4.46 -18.66
N GLY A 92 -12.41 4.43 -19.95
CA GLY A 92 -11.27 5.19 -20.46
C GLY A 92 -11.36 6.70 -20.21
N ASP A 93 -12.56 7.27 -20.12
CA ASP A 93 -12.76 8.70 -19.86
C ASP A 93 -12.46 9.06 -18.39
N ASP A 94 -12.60 8.11 -17.48
CA ASP A 94 -12.36 8.29 -16.04
C ASP A 94 -10.88 8.33 -15.67
N VAL A 95 -10.00 7.84 -16.56
CA VAL A 95 -8.56 7.65 -16.30
C VAL A 95 -7.87 8.93 -15.86
N GLU A 96 -8.14 10.07 -16.52
CA GLU A 96 -7.50 11.34 -16.14
C GLU A 96 -7.91 11.77 -14.72
N GLY A 97 -9.20 11.65 -14.39
CA GLY A 97 -9.71 12.01 -13.06
C GLY A 97 -9.16 11.11 -11.96
N PHE A 98 -9.10 9.80 -12.22
CA PHE A 98 -8.49 8.83 -11.32
C PHE A 98 -7.02 9.17 -11.05
N LEU A 99 -6.23 9.38 -12.11
CA LEU A 99 -4.82 9.74 -11.98
C LEU A 99 -4.63 11.08 -11.26
N PHE A 100 -5.51 12.04 -11.50
CA PHE A 100 -5.48 13.31 -10.79
C PHE A 100 -5.65 13.10 -9.28
N ASN A 101 -6.63 12.31 -8.85
CA ASN A 101 -6.86 12.02 -7.42
C ASN A 101 -5.66 11.27 -6.80
N LEU A 102 -5.10 10.29 -7.53
CA LEU A 102 -3.91 9.54 -7.10
C LEU A 102 -2.69 10.45 -6.90
N PHE A 103 -2.37 11.31 -7.88
CA PHE A 103 -1.20 12.20 -7.79
C PHE A 103 -1.44 13.45 -6.92
N ALA A 104 -2.69 13.77 -6.61
CA ALA A 104 -3.02 14.83 -5.65
C ALA A 104 -2.81 14.38 -4.19
N ASP A 105 -2.69 13.07 -3.94
CA ASP A 105 -2.46 12.54 -2.61
C ASP A 105 -1.04 12.86 -2.10
N PRO A 106 -0.89 13.63 -1.01
CA PRO A 106 0.42 13.93 -0.42
C PRO A 106 1.12 12.70 0.14
N ASP A 107 0.43 11.58 0.32
CA ASP A 107 1.02 10.31 0.75
C ASP A 107 1.57 9.48 -0.40
N ILE A 108 1.23 9.82 -1.65
CA ILE A 108 1.81 9.21 -2.86
C ILE A 108 2.91 10.11 -3.42
N ILE A 109 2.64 11.41 -3.60
CA ILE A 109 3.63 12.40 -4.00
C ILE A 109 3.66 13.52 -2.96
N ARG A 110 4.65 13.47 -2.06
CA ARG A 110 4.85 14.51 -1.05
C ARG A 110 5.72 15.64 -1.60
N LEU A 111 5.14 16.80 -1.84
CA LEU A 111 5.91 18.01 -2.10
C LEU A 111 6.43 18.64 -0.80
N PRO A 112 7.66 19.19 -0.79
CA PRO A 112 8.15 19.98 0.35
C PRO A 112 7.18 21.10 0.70
N GLY A 113 6.99 21.39 2.00
CA GLY A 113 5.89 22.25 2.49
C GLY A 113 5.74 23.62 1.81
N LEU A 114 6.83 24.23 1.34
CA LEU A 114 6.78 25.51 0.59
C LEU A 114 6.14 25.38 -0.81
N LEU A 115 6.15 24.17 -1.37
CA LEU A 115 5.64 23.81 -2.70
C LEU A 115 4.31 23.04 -2.62
N SER A 116 3.81 22.72 -1.43
CA SER A 116 2.52 22.04 -1.24
C SER A 116 1.34 22.72 -1.99
N PRO A 117 1.23 24.07 -2.06
CA PRO A 117 0.20 24.71 -2.87
C PRO A 117 0.27 24.42 -4.38
N LEU A 118 1.40 23.90 -4.88
CA LEU A 118 1.58 23.50 -6.27
C LEU A 118 1.14 22.04 -6.53
N GLN A 119 0.78 21.27 -5.50
CA GLN A 119 0.38 19.86 -5.62
C GLN A 119 -0.70 19.68 -6.68
N THR A 120 -1.77 20.47 -6.62
CA THR A 120 -2.90 20.39 -7.56
C THR A 120 -2.47 20.68 -8.99
N LEU A 121 -1.57 21.64 -9.20
CA LEU A 121 -1.07 21.98 -10.53
C LEU A 121 -0.21 20.85 -11.09
N ILE A 122 0.68 20.28 -10.26
CA ILE A 122 1.55 19.15 -10.63
C ILE A 122 0.69 17.92 -10.92
N ALA A 123 -0.27 17.58 -10.05
CA ALA A 123 -1.19 16.48 -10.25
C ALA A 123 -1.99 16.63 -11.56
N THR A 124 -2.49 17.84 -11.86
CA THR A 124 -3.19 18.13 -13.13
C THR A 124 -2.29 17.91 -14.34
N PHE A 125 -1.03 18.34 -14.27
CA PHE A 125 -0.12 18.18 -15.39
C PHE A 125 0.29 16.71 -15.60
N ILE A 126 0.65 16.02 -14.52
CA ILE A 126 1.07 14.61 -14.56
C ILE A 126 -0.09 13.73 -15.05
N SER A 127 -1.29 13.91 -14.51
CA SER A 127 -2.49 13.16 -14.92
C SER A 127 -2.78 13.33 -16.40
N LYS A 128 -2.85 14.56 -16.92
CA LYS A 128 -3.04 14.82 -18.36
C LYS A 128 -1.98 14.19 -19.25
N ARG A 129 -0.71 14.24 -18.83
CA ARG A 129 0.39 13.65 -19.59
C ARG A 129 0.34 12.13 -19.60
N ARG A 130 -0.06 11.50 -18.49
CA ARG A 130 -0.10 10.03 -18.34
C ARG A 130 -1.41 9.40 -18.80
N ALA A 131 -2.49 10.16 -18.87
CA ALA A 131 -3.82 9.66 -19.21
C ALA A 131 -3.86 8.93 -20.56
N PRO A 132 -3.22 9.40 -21.66
CA PRO A 132 -3.26 8.67 -22.93
C PRO A 132 -2.63 7.27 -22.85
N LYS A 133 -1.44 7.13 -22.23
CA LYS A 133 -0.80 5.82 -22.05
C LYS A 133 -1.66 4.91 -21.16
N SER A 134 -2.12 5.45 -20.03
CA SER A 134 -2.91 4.68 -19.05
C SER A 134 -4.26 4.25 -19.63
N ARG A 135 -4.89 5.09 -20.46
CA ARG A 135 -6.13 4.75 -21.17
C ARG A 135 -5.91 3.58 -22.13
N ALA A 136 -4.83 3.59 -22.91
CA ALA A 136 -4.51 2.47 -23.79
C ALA A 136 -4.30 1.16 -23.03
N ALA A 137 -3.66 1.22 -21.85
CA ALA A 137 -3.50 0.07 -20.96
C ALA A 137 -4.86 -0.41 -20.38
N TYR A 138 -5.76 0.50 -19.99
CA TYR A 138 -7.12 0.10 -19.61
C TYR A 138 -7.93 -0.46 -20.79
N GLU A 139 -7.74 0.05 -22.01
CA GLU A 139 -8.38 -0.46 -23.23
C GLU A 139 -7.94 -1.89 -23.56
N SER A 140 -6.66 -2.25 -23.35
CA SER A 140 -6.14 -3.60 -23.62
C SER A 140 -6.76 -4.67 -22.69
N ILE A 141 -7.24 -4.28 -21.51
CA ILE A 141 -7.85 -5.18 -20.52
C ILE A 141 -9.39 -5.13 -20.49
N GLY A 142 -10.03 -4.44 -21.44
CA GLY A 142 -11.49 -4.40 -21.57
C GLY A 142 -12.14 -3.03 -21.34
N GLY A 143 -11.35 -1.95 -21.22
CA GLY A 143 -11.81 -0.57 -21.22
C GLY A 143 -11.91 0.11 -19.85
N GLY A 144 -11.60 -0.59 -18.76
CA GLY A 144 -11.69 -0.07 -17.40
C GLY A 144 -11.19 -1.07 -16.35
N SER A 145 -11.08 -0.61 -15.11
CA SER A 145 -10.64 -1.43 -13.98
C SER A 145 -11.76 -2.34 -13.46
N PRO A 146 -11.52 -3.65 -13.31
CA PRO A 146 -12.52 -4.55 -12.74
C PRO A 146 -12.58 -4.50 -11.20
N ILE A 147 -11.76 -3.67 -10.55
CA ILE A 147 -11.59 -3.65 -9.09
C ILE A 147 -12.91 -3.40 -8.33
N LEU A 148 -13.75 -2.48 -8.83
CA LEU A 148 -15.03 -2.18 -8.20
C LEU A 148 -16.02 -3.34 -8.37
N GLN A 149 -15.99 -4.03 -9.52
CA GLN A 149 -16.85 -5.19 -9.77
C GLN A 149 -16.48 -6.33 -8.81
N TYR A 150 -15.19 -6.63 -8.65
CA TYR A 150 -14.74 -7.64 -7.69
C TYR A 150 -14.99 -7.24 -6.25
N SER A 151 -14.76 -5.97 -5.88
CA SER A 151 -15.01 -5.50 -4.51
C SER A 151 -16.50 -5.63 -4.14
N ASN A 152 -17.41 -5.28 -5.04
CA ASN A 152 -18.85 -5.48 -4.84
C ASN A 152 -19.24 -6.96 -4.74
N ALA A 153 -18.65 -7.82 -5.58
CA ALA A 153 -18.89 -9.25 -5.52
C ALA A 153 -18.38 -9.86 -4.20
N GLN A 154 -17.18 -9.49 -3.78
CA GLN A 154 -16.60 -9.88 -2.49
C GLN A 154 -17.47 -9.42 -1.32
N ALA A 155 -17.88 -8.15 -1.29
CA ALA A 155 -18.77 -7.61 -0.27
C ALA A 155 -20.06 -8.43 -0.13
N LYS A 156 -20.74 -8.67 -1.26
CA LYS A 156 -21.96 -9.49 -1.28
C LYS A 156 -21.70 -10.89 -0.72
N LEU A 157 -20.66 -11.56 -1.21
CA LEU A 157 -20.34 -12.94 -0.83
C LEU A 157 -19.88 -13.05 0.64
N ILE A 158 -19.19 -12.04 1.18
CA ILE A 158 -18.82 -11.95 2.59
C ILE A 158 -20.09 -11.83 3.46
N SER A 159 -21.03 -10.95 3.10
CA SER A 159 -22.31 -10.83 3.82
C SER A 159 -23.10 -12.15 3.80
N GLU A 160 -23.18 -12.81 2.63
CA GLU A 160 -23.83 -14.11 2.51
C GLU A 160 -23.12 -15.20 3.33
N SER A 161 -21.79 -15.20 3.36
CA SER A 161 -21.00 -16.16 4.13
C SER A 161 -21.13 -15.95 5.64
N LEU A 162 -21.12 -14.70 6.12
CA LEU A 162 -21.40 -14.34 7.51
C LEU A 162 -22.79 -14.82 7.96
N ALA A 163 -23.83 -14.56 7.16
CA ALA A 163 -25.19 -15.00 7.46
C ALA A 163 -25.29 -16.53 7.51
N LYS A 164 -24.61 -17.23 6.59
CA LYS A 164 -24.66 -18.69 6.49
C LYS A 164 -23.85 -19.40 7.57
N ARG A 165 -22.65 -18.90 7.89
CA ARG A 165 -21.68 -19.57 8.79
C ARG A 165 -21.88 -19.17 10.23
N HIS A 166 -22.21 -17.91 10.47
CA HIS A 166 -22.24 -17.30 11.80
C HIS A 166 -23.64 -16.80 12.21
N GLY A 167 -24.61 -16.82 11.29
CA GLY A 167 -25.99 -16.42 11.58
C GLY A 167 -26.18 -14.91 11.76
N ILE A 168 -25.22 -14.09 11.32
CA ILE A 168 -25.22 -12.64 11.52
C ILE A 168 -25.46 -11.95 10.18
N SER A 169 -26.40 -11.00 10.17
CA SER A 169 -26.70 -10.17 9.01
C SER A 169 -25.92 -8.87 9.09
N VAL A 170 -25.12 -8.56 8.07
CA VAL A 170 -24.32 -7.33 7.99
C VAL A 170 -24.64 -6.54 6.73
N GLN A 171 -24.55 -5.22 6.82
CA GLN A 171 -24.54 -4.33 5.64
C GLN A 171 -23.11 -4.07 5.20
N THR A 172 -22.84 -4.15 3.90
CA THR A 172 -21.50 -3.99 3.35
C THR A 172 -21.37 -2.70 2.55
N TYR A 173 -20.24 -2.02 2.72
CA TYR A 173 -19.93 -0.76 2.09
C TYR A 173 -18.58 -0.84 1.39
N ILE A 174 -18.44 -0.15 0.27
CA ILE A 174 -17.18 -0.02 -0.46
C ILE A 174 -16.70 1.43 -0.34
N GLY A 175 -15.48 1.63 0.14
CA GLY A 175 -14.80 2.91 0.20
C GLY A 175 -13.52 2.87 -0.63
N MET A 176 -13.50 3.60 -1.73
CA MET A 176 -12.35 3.69 -2.62
C MET A 176 -11.57 4.97 -2.37
N ARG A 177 -10.25 4.91 -2.46
CA ARG A 177 -9.38 6.04 -2.15
C ARG A 177 -9.31 7.10 -3.25
N TYR A 178 -9.26 6.69 -4.53
CA TYR A 178 -9.00 7.59 -5.67
C TYR A 178 -10.06 7.56 -6.77
N TRP A 179 -11.04 6.66 -6.68
CA TRP A 179 -12.20 6.64 -7.58
C TRP A 179 -13.49 6.38 -6.81
N HIS A 180 -14.64 6.52 -7.46
CA HIS A 180 -15.93 6.30 -6.81
C HIS A 180 -16.20 4.80 -6.56
N PRO A 181 -17.04 4.45 -5.55
CA PRO A 181 -17.53 5.33 -4.48
C PRO A 181 -16.42 5.68 -3.50
N PHE A 182 -16.26 6.96 -3.16
CA PHE A 182 -15.22 7.38 -2.23
C PHE A 182 -15.52 6.94 -0.80
N THR A 183 -14.48 6.83 0.03
CA THR A 183 -14.63 6.52 1.47
C THR A 183 -15.64 7.45 2.16
N GLU A 184 -15.65 8.74 1.83
CA GLU A 184 -16.59 9.73 2.36
C GLU A 184 -18.04 9.46 1.94
N ASP A 185 -18.25 8.91 0.73
CA ASP A 185 -19.59 8.53 0.27
C ASP A 185 -20.09 7.28 1.00
N ALA A 186 -19.21 6.32 1.25
CA ALA A 186 -19.49 5.15 2.07
C ALA A 186 -19.85 5.54 3.51
N LEU A 187 -19.10 6.46 4.14
CA LEU A 187 -19.39 6.96 5.48
C LEU A 187 -20.74 7.68 5.57
N LYS A 188 -21.09 8.49 4.57
CA LYS A 188 -22.44 9.10 4.50
C LYS A 188 -23.53 8.05 4.43
N GLN A 189 -23.28 6.93 3.75
CA GLN A 189 -24.26 5.85 3.66
C GLN A 189 -24.37 5.08 4.99
N ILE A 190 -23.25 4.73 5.61
CA ILE A 190 -23.18 4.13 6.95
C ILE A 190 -23.98 4.96 7.97
N GLN A 191 -23.82 6.29 7.93
CA GLN A 191 -24.59 7.19 8.79
C GLN A 191 -26.10 7.10 8.53
N ARG A 192 -26.53 7.09 7.26
CA ARG A 192 -27.95 7.01 6.90
C ARG A 192 -28.60 5.69 7.31
N ASP A 193 -27.83 4.62 7.30
CA ASP A 193 -28.33 3.28 7.62
C ASP A 193 -28.39 3.03 9.13
N HIS A 194 -27.87 3.97 9.93
CA HIS A 194 -27.80 3.92 11.39
C HIS A 194 -27.08 2.67 11.88
N ILE A 195 -25.86 2.45 11.39
CA ILE A 195 -24.99 1.35 11.83
C ILE A 195 -24.50 1.60 13.26
N ASP A 196 -24.61 0.58 14.12
CA ASP A 196 -24.20 0.61 15.52
C ASP A 196 -22.76 0.12 15.71
N ALA A 197 -22.32 -0.85 14.91
CA ALA A 197 -20.97 -1.42 14.94
C ALA A 197 -20.39 -1.52 13.52
N LEU A 198 -19.16 -1.03 13.30
CA LEU A 198 -18.51 -0.99 11.99
C LEU A 198 -17.17 -1.74 12.01
N VAL A 199 -17.04 -2.77 11.17
CA VAL A 199 -15.75 -3.43 10.90
C VAL A 199 -15.14 -2.83 9.64
N ILE A 200 -13.92 -2.32 9.76
CA ILE A 200 -13.20 -1.68 8.66
C ILE A 200 -12.10 -2.62 8.19
N VAL A 201 -12.18 -3.02 6.92
CA VAL A 201 -11.31 -4.04 6.32
C VAL A 201 -10.68 -3.50 5.04
N PRO A 202 -9.38 -3.16 5.05
CA PRO A 202 -8.64 -2.93 3.82
C PRO A 202 -8.52 -4.21 3.01
N LEU A 203 -8.78 -4.13 1.71
CA LEU A 203 -8.55 -5.21 0.74
C LEU A 203 -7.07 -5.32 0.33
N TYR A 204 -6.17 -5.01 1.28
CA TYR A 204 -4.73 -5.21 1.22
C TYR A 204 -4.34 -6.12 2.38
N PRO A 205 -3.84 -7.35 2.12
CA PRO A 205 -3.42 -8.24 3.19
C PRO A 205 -2.26 -7.66 4.01
N GLN A 206 -1.31 -7.02 3.31
CA GLN A 206 -0.16 -6.37 3.91
C GLN A 206 -0.44 -4.87 4.09
N PHE A 207 -0.10 -4.36 5.27
CA PHE A 207 -0.17 -2.94 5.56
C PHE A 207 0.94 -2.18 4.82
N SER A 208 0.59 -1.03 4.23
CA SER A 208 1.55 0.01 3.86
C SER A 208 0.99 1.40 4.19
N ILE A 209 1.90 2.34 4.46
CA ILE A 209 1.59 3.75 4.70
C ILE A 209 0.87 4.37 3.50
N SER A 210 1.18 3.92 2.27
CA SER A 210 0.60 4.44 1.02
C SER A 210 -0.76 3.82 0.66
N THR A 211 -1.15 2.70 1.27
CA THR A 211 -2.42 1.99 0.98
C THR A 211 -3.40 2.06 2.15
N SER A 212 -3.35 1.09 3.07
CA SER A 212 -4.15 1.04 4.29
C SER A 212 -3.97 2.31 5.13
N GLY A 213 -2.72 2.76 5.29
CA GLY A 213 -2.41 4.00 6.01
C GLY A 213 -3.10 5.24 5.42
N SER A 214 -3.09 5.40 4.09
CA SER A 214 -3.77 6.52 3.42
C SER A 214 -5.28 6.47 3.63
N SER A 215 -5.87 5.27 3.53
CA SER A 215 -7.31 5.09 3.77
C SER A 215 -7.70 5.35 5.23
N PHE A 216 -6.86 4.94 6.18
CA PHE A 216 -7.06 5.18 7.61
C PHE A 216 -6.95 6.66 7.99
N ARG A 217 -6.05 7.43 7.36
CA ARG A 217 -5.98 8.89 7.57
C ARG A 217 -7.26 9.59 7.14
N VAL A 218 -7.84 9.22 5.99
CA VAL A 218 -9.15 9.76 5.56
C VAL A 218 -10.24 9.46 6.60
N LEU A 219 -10.29 8.22 7.10
CA LEU A 219 -11.24 7.85 8.16
C LEU A 219 -11.01 8.64 9.46
N GLN A 220 -9.76 8.80 9.88
CA GLN A 220 -9.41 9.58 11.07
C GLN A 220 -9.86 11.04 10.92
N GLU A 221 -9.63 11.65 9.76
CA GLU A 221 -10.08 13.01 9.46
C GLU A 221 -11.61 13.12 9.49
N GLU A 222 -12.34 12.19 8.84
CA GLU A 222 -13.80 12.21 8.80
C GLU A 222 -14.41 12.00 10.19
N PHE A 223 -13.88 11.08 10.99
CA PHE A 223 -14.31 10.88 12.38
C PHE A 223 -13.98 12.09 13.28
N SER A 224 -12.89 12.81 13.00
CA SER A 224 -12.50 13.99 13.78
C SER A 224 -13.27 15.26 13.40
N LYS A 225 -13.73 15.38 12.14
CA LYS A 225 -14.46 16.56 11.65
C LYS A 225 -15.77 16.80 12.39
N ASP A 226 -16.51 15.74 12.71
CA ASP A 226 -17.76 15.85 13.45
C ASP A 226 -18.11 14.53 14.14
N ALA A 227 -17.59 14.35 15.36
CA ALA A 227 -17.85 13.17 16.18
C ALA A 227 -19.35 12.93 16.43
N SER A 228 -20.19 13.97 16.35
CA SER A 228 -21.64 13.84 16.55
C SER A 228 -22.35 13.14 15.38
N LYS A 229 -21.76 13.11 14.18
CA LYS A 229 -22.35 12.47 13.00
C LYS A 229 -22.45 10.97 13.12
N PHE A 230 -21.48 10.34 13.79
CA PHE A 230 -21.40 8.89 13.93
C PHE A 230 -21.95 8.41 15.28
N GLY A 231 -22.43 9.32 16.14
CA GLY A 231 -23.11 9.01 17.39
C GLY A 231 -22.27 8.11 18.31
N ASP A 232 -22.89 7.07 18.84
CA ASP A 232 -22.27 6.04 19.69
C ASP A 232 -21.75 4.82 18.88
N MET A 233 -21.61 4.95 17.55
CA MET A 233 -21.14 3.85 16.70
C MET A 233 -19.74 3.40 17.13
N VAL A 234 -19.60 2.11 17.41
CA VAL A 234 -18.30 1.49 17.69
C VAL A 234 -17.69 1.05 16.39
N HIS A 235 -16.40 1.34 16.16
CA HIS A 235 -15.67 0.78 15.02
C HIS A 235 -14.45 0.00 15.45
N THR A 236 -14.10 -0.99 14.65
CA THR A 236 -12.87 -1.78 14.78
C THR A 236 -12.20 -1.89 13.41
N VAL A 237 -10.87 -1.98 13.40
CA VAL A 237 -10.06 -2.01 12.19
C VAL A 237 -9.27 -3.30 12.14
N VAL A 238 -9.32 -3.98 10.99
CA VAL A 238 -8.38 -5.03 10.65
C VAL A 238 -7.17 -4.38 9.96
N SER A 239 -6.08 -4.18 10.71
CA SER A 239 -4.93 -3.41 10.21
C SER A 239 -4.09 -4.15 9.16
N SER A 240 -3.89 -5.45 9.34
CA SER A 240 -3.24 -6.35 8.37
C SER A 240 -3.69 -7.78 8.60
N TRP A 241 -3.66 -8.62 7.57
CA TRP A 241 -4.19 -9.99 7.61
C TRP A 241 -3.46 -10.96 6.67
N TYR A 242 -2.25 -10.61 6.23
CA TYR A 242 -1.39 -11.39 5.33
C TYR A 242 -1.03 -12.78 5.85
N ASP A 243 -1.15 -13.04 7.15
CA ASP A 243 -0.80 -14.31 7.78
C ASP A 243 -1.99 -15.16 8.19
N ARG A 244 -3.21 -14.75 7.82
CA ARG A 244 -4.41 -15.53 8.10
C ARG A 244 -4.32 -16.90 7.41
N PRO A 245 -4.57 -18.02 8.15
CA PRO A 245 -4.47 -19.35 7.58
C PRO A 245 -5.38 -19.57 6.37
N GLY A 246 -6.59 -19.01 6.36
CA GLY A 246 -7.52 -19.16 5.25
C GLY A 246 -7.04 -18.46 3.97
N TYR A 247 -6.57 -17.21 4.09
CA TYR A 247 -5.90 -16.48 3.01
C TYR A 247 -4.68 -17.23 2.44
N VAL A 248 -3.76 -17.66 3.31
CA VAL A 248 -2.56 -18.42 2.90
C VAL A 248 -2.97 -19.68 2.14
N ASN A 249 -3.92 -20.46 2.66
CA ASN A 249 -4.40 -21.67 2.01
C ASN A 249 -5.08 -21.40 0.67
N ALA A 250 -5.86 -20.32 0.55
CA ALA A 250 -6.52 -19.95 -0.69
C ALA A 250 -5.48 -19.59 -1.78
N MET A 251 -4.45 -18.82 -1.42
CA MET A 251 -3.33 -18.51 -2.33
C MET A 251 -2.55 -19.76 -2.71
N THR A 252 -2.17 -20.59 -1.74
CA THR A 252 -1.44 -21.85 -1.99
C THR A 252 -2.20 -22.75 -2.96
N LYS A 253 -3.53 -22.88 -2.81
CA LYS A 253 -4.36 -23.68 -3.71
C LYS A 253 -4.29 -23.19 -5.17
N LEU A 254 -4.35 -21.88 -5.39
CA LEU A 254 -4.25 -21.30 -6.74
C LEU A 254 -2.85 -21.51 -7.33
N ILE A 255 -1.80 -21.35 -6.53
CA ILE A 255 -0.42 -21.57 -6.95
C ILE A 255 -0.18 -23.04 -7.29
N GLU A 256 -0.64 -23.98 -6.46
CA GLU A 256 -0.51 -25.41 -6.73
C GLU A 256 -1.24 -25.83 -8.00
N HIS A 257 -2.41 -25.24 -8.29
CA HIS A 257 -3.11 -25.47 -9.55
C HIS A 257 -2.24 -25.10 -10.75
N GLU A 258 -1.58 -23.93 -10.72
CA GLU A 258 -0.71 -23.51 -11.81
C GLU A 258 0.55 -24.38 -11.92
N LEU A 259 1.15 -24.79 -10.80
CA LEU A 259 2.29 -25.72 -10.81
C LEU A 259 1.92 -27.09 -11.41
N GLN A 260 0.74 -27.61 -11.08
CA GLN A 260 0.23 -28.87 -11.62
C GLN A 260 -0.11 -28.79 -13.13
N SER A 261 -0.20 -27.58 -13.68
CA SER A 261 -0.52 -27.36 -15.10
C SER A 261 0.68 -27.54 -16.05
N PHE A 262 1.90 -27.67 -15.51
CA PHE A 262 3.08 -28.00 -16.31
C PHE A 262 3.05 -29.47 -16.75
N THR A 263 3.40 -29.73 -18.00
CA THR A 263 3.49 -31.09 -18.51
C THR A 263 4.81 -31.75 -18.09
N GLU A 264 4.82 -33.09 -18.05
CA GLU A 264 6.05 -33.86 -17.80
C GLU A 264 7.16 -33.50 -18.81
N GLU A 265 6.78 -33.23 -20.05
CA GLU A 265 7.70 -32.82 -21.12
C GLU A 265 8.37 -31.48 -20.81
N GLN A 266 7.60 -30.48 -20.33
CA GLN A 266 8.13 -29.18 -19.92
C GLN A 266 9.06 -29.28 -18.72
N ILE A 267 8.74 -30.16 -17.75
CA ILE A 267 9.56 -30.41 -16.57
C ILE A 267 10.89 -31.08 -16.98
N GLN A 268 10.81 -32.11 -17.81
CA GLN A 268 11.98 -32.85 -18.31
C GLN A 268 12.90 -31.97 -19.17
N GLU A 269 12.34 -31.10 -20.01
CA GLU A 269 13.09 -30.14 -20.83
C GLU A 269 13.83 -29.12 -19.95
N ALA A 270 13.16 -28.55 -18.95
CA ALA A 270 13.78 -27.62 -18.01
C ALA A 270 14.95 -28.29 -17.26
N GLN A 271 14.74 -29.49 -16.73
CA GLN A 271 15.79 -30.25 -16.05
C GLN A 271 16.96 -30.61 -16.96
N SER A 272 16.71 -30.90 -18.24
CA SER A 272 17.78 -31.18 -19.21
C SER A 272 18.57 -29.93 -19.60
N THR A 273 17.91 -28.76 -19.63
CA THR A 273 18.53 -27.49 -20.06
C THR A 273 19.38 -26.89 -18.95
N ALA A 274 18.91 -26.97 -17.71
CA ALA A 274 19.58 -26.45 -16.52
C ALA A 274 19.57 -27.51 -15.40
N PRO A 275 20.46 -28.53 -15.46
CA PRO A 275 20.42 -29.67 -14.55
C PRO A 275 20.72 -29.33 -13.08
N ASP A 276 21.32 -28.17 -12.82
CA ASP A 276 21.64 -27.68 -11.47
C ASP A 276 20.51 -26.82 -10.86
N LEU A 277 19.43 -26.57 -11.60
CA LEU A 277 18.26 -25.83 -11.13
C LEU A 277 17.08 -26.78 -10.87
N GLU A 278 16.17 -26.32 -10.00
CA GLU A 278 14.85 -26.92 -9.90
C GLU A 278 14.09 -26.68 -11.22
N PRO A 279 13.29 -27.64 -11.71
CA PRO A 279 12.60 -27.55 -12.98
C PRO A 279 11.40 -26.59 -12.95
N LEU A 280 10.93 -26.19 -11.78
CA LEU A 280 9.78 -25.30 -11.59
C LEU A 280 10.17 -24.12 -10.70
N HIS A 281 9.72 -22.93 -11.10
CA HIS A 281 9.97 -21.70 -10.35
C HIS A 281 8.69 -20.93 -10.08
N ILE A 282 8.66 -20.25 -8.94
CA ILE A 282 7.63 -19.27 -8.59
C ILE A 282 8.29 -17.91 -8.42
N LEU A 283 7.71 -16.87 -9.01
CA LEU A 283 8.06 -15.48 -8.75
C LEU A 283 6.86 -14.78 -8.12
N PHE A 284 6.95 -14.49 -6.82
CA PHE A 284 6.02 -13.56 -6.19
C PHE A 284 6.34 -12.14 -6.65
N SER A 285 5.38 -11.47 -7.28
CA SER A 285 5.46 -10.07 -7.69
C SER A 285 4.56 -9.24 -6.79
N ALA A 286 5.16 -8.35 -6.01
CA ALA A 286 4.45 -7.40 -5.15
C ALA A 286 4.59 -5.99 -5.73
N HIS A 287 3.62 -5.11 -5.53
CA HIS A 287 3.78 -3.71 -5.93
C HIS A 287 4.97 -3.08 -5.19
N GLY A 288 5.84 -2.38 -5.92
CA GLY A 288 6.95 -1.67 -5.31
C GLY A 288 6.47 -0.53 -4.42
N VAL A 289 7.29 -0.17 -3.42
CA VAL A 289 7.12 1.09 -2.68
C VAL A 289 8.44 1.86 -2.72
N PRO A 290 8.41 3.20 -2.60
CA PRO A 290 9.63 3.98 -2.40
C PRO A 290 10.46 3.43 -1.24
N GLN A 291 11.77 3.32 -1.43
CA GLN A 291 12.68 2.82 -0.39
C GLN A 291 12.60 3.66 0.88
N SER A 292 12.34 4.96 0.74
CA SER A 292 12.15 5.89 1.86
C SER A 292 10.97 5.55 2.78
N TYR A 293 9.95 4.82 2.31
CA TYR A 293 8.85 4.37 3.17
C TYR A 293 9.32 3.26 4.10
N ILE A 294 10.10 2.31 3.58
CA ILE A 294 10.71 1.25 4.39
C ILE A 294 11.66 1.84 5.43
N GLU A 295 12.47 2.83 5.04
CA GLU A 295 13.34 3.57 5.96
C GLU A 295 12.58 4.36 7.02
N ALA A 296 11.37 4.83 6.69
CA ALA A 296 10.46 5.50 7.63
C ALA A 296 9.68 4.52 8.54
N GLY A 297 9.92 3.21 8.43
CA GLY A 297 9.32 2.20 9.29
C GLY A 297 8.02 1.58 8.77
N ASP A 298 7.74 1.69 7.46
CA ASP A 298 6.63 0.98 6.82
C ASP A 298 6.83 -0.55 6.92
N PRO A 299 5.88 -1.32 7.52
CA PRO A 299 6.02 -2.75 7.72
C PRO A 299 5.86 -3.58 6.42
N TYR A 300 5.45 -2.97 5.31
CA TYR A 300 5.07 -3.64 4.07
C TYR A 300 6.05 -4.73 3.61
N GLN A 301 7.33 -4.40 3.49
CA GLN A 301 8.35 -5.36 3.03
C GLN A 301 8.40 -6.60 3.93
N THR A 302 8.43 -6.38 5.25
CA THR A 302 8.49 -7.49 6.22
C THR A 302 7.26 -8.36 6.20
N GLN A 303 6.08 -7.77 5.99
CA GLN A 303 4.82 -8.50 5.87
C GLN A 303 4.72 -9.28 4.55
N ILE A 304 5.19 -8.71 3.43
CA ILE A 304 5.30 -9.41 2.15
C ILE A 304 6.22 -10.63 2.29
N MET A 305 7.42 -10.46 2.86
CA MET A 305 8.36 -11.57 3.05
C MET A 305 7.75 -12.67 3.94
N ALA A 306 7.15 -12.30 5.07
CA ALA A 306 6.50 -13.27 5.97
C ALA A 306 5.32 -13.99 5.29
N CYS A 307 4.54 -13.29 4.46
CA CYS A 307 3.46 -13.88 3.66
C CYS A 307 4.00 -14.90 2.65
N VAL A 308 5.04 -14.54 1.91
CA VAL A 308 5.72 -15.41 0.93
C VAL A 308 6.28 -16.65 1.62
N ASP A 309 6.94 -16.48 2.77
CA ASP A 309 7.47 -17.60 3.55
C ASP A 309 6.36 -18.57 3.98
N ARG A 310 5.22 -18.06 4.46
CA ARG A 310 4.08 -18.88 4.88
C ARG A 310 3.47 -19.67 3.72
N ILE A 311 3.26 -19.02 2.57
CA ILE A 311 2.74 -19.67 1.36
C ILE A 311 3.74 -20.72 0.87
N THR A 312 5.03 -20.38 0.81
CA THR A 312 6.10 -21.29 0.39
C THR A 312 6.14 -22.55 1.25
N ASN A 313 6.03 -22.40 2.57
CA ASN A 313 5.99 -23.54 3.49
C ASN A 313 4.71 -24.38 3.38
N ALA A 314 3.63 -23.82 2.83
CA ALA A 314 2.37 -24.52 2.60
C ALA A 314 2.32 -25.24 1.23
N ILE A 315 3.18 -24.87 0.27
CA ILE A 315 3.28 -25.54 -1.02
C ILE A 315 3.87 -26.94 -0.83
N THR A 316 3.18 -27.94 -1.36
CA THR A 316 3.57 -29.35 -1.26
C THR A 316 4.19 -29.90 -2.55
N HIS A 317 4.11 -29.14 -3.64
CA HIS A 317 4.68 -29.52 -4.93
C HIS A 317 6.21 -29.67 -4.82
N PRO A 318 6.79 -30.82 -5.18
CA PRO A 318 8.23 -31.03 -5.09
C PRO A 318 8.96 -30.21 -6.16
N HIS A 319 10.26 -30.00 -5.93
CA HIS A 319 11.16 -29.45 -6.96
C HIS A 319 10.77 -28.04 -7.45
N VAL A 320 10.42 -27.17 -6.49
CA VAL A 320 10.02 -25.79 -6.74
C VAL A 320 11.00 -24.82 -6.06
N GLN A 321 11.49 -23.85 -6.82
CA GLN A 321 12.31 -22.76 -6.30
C GLN A 321 11.52 -21.44 -6.30
N VAL A 322 11.52 -20.73 -5.17
CA VAL A 322 10.79 -19.48 -4.97
C VAL A 322 11.69 -18.26 -5.10
N HIS A 323 11.13 -17.19 -5.67
CA HIS A 323 11.71 -15.86 -5.82
C HIS A 323 10.69 -14.79 -5.42
N LEU A 324 11.17 -13.60 -5.04
CA LEU A 324 10.35 -12.42 -4.73
C LEU A 324 10.92 -11.21 -5.45
N SER A 325 10.07 -10.43 -6.10
CA SER A 325 10.39 -9.15 -6.73
C SER A 325 9.29 -8.11 -6.52
N TYR A 326 9.63 -6.87 -6.88
CA TYR A 326 8.75 -5.73 -6.76
C TYR A 326 8.53 -5.06 -8.13
N GLN A 327 7.27 -4.83 -8.50
CA GLN A 327 6.85 -4.31 -9.79
C GLN A 327 6.48 -2.81 -9.76
N SER A 328 6.13 -2.27 -10.93
CA SER A 328 5.48 -0.97 -11.09
C SER A 328 6.25 0.24 -10.53
N ARG A 329 7.59 0.21 -10.56
CA ARG A 329 8.40 1.38 -10.14
C ARG A 329 8.13 2.59 -11.04
N VAL A 330 8.05 3.78 -10.44
CA VAL A 330 7.75 5.02 -11.16
C VAL A 330 8.74 6.14 -10.81
N GLY A 331 9.25 6.80 -11.85
CA GLY A 331 10.09 7.98 -11.70
C GLY A 331 11.52 7.64 -11.26
N PRO A 332 12.33 8.66 -10.91
CA PRO A 332 13.77 8.51 -10.70
C PRO A 332 14.15 8.19 -9.25
N ILE A 333 13.18 8.14 -8.33
CA ILE A 333 13.45 7.81 -6.93
C ILE A 333 13.83 6.34 -6.79
N GLU A 334 14.49 5.97 -5.70
CA GLU A 334 14.78 4.57 -5.40
C GLU A 334 13.54 3.85 -4.87
N TRP A 335 13.27 2.68 -5.44
CA TRP A 335 12.17 1.80 -5.07
C TRP A 335 12.71 0.52 -4.45
N LEU A 336 11.83 -0.19 -3.76
CA LEU A 336 12.12 -1.47 -3.16
C LEU A 336 12.59 -2.49 -4.21
N ARG A 337 13.68 -3.20 -3.90
CA ARG A 337 14.34 -4.17 -4.79
C ARG A 337 14.19 -5.59 -4.25
N PRO A 338 14.34 -6.62 -5.12
CA PRO A 338 14.71 -6.55 -6.55
C PRO A 338 13.54 -6.22 -7.47
N TYR A 339 13.80 -5.62 -8.63
CA TYR A 339 12.74 -5.19 -9.56
C TYR A 339 12.30 -6.34 -10.47
N THR A 340 11.00 -6.48 -10.72
CA THR A 340 10.45 -7.58 -11.54
C THR A 340 11.03 -7.58 -12.97
N ASP A 341 11.20 -6.40 -13.57
CA ASP A 341 11.80 -6.21 -14.90
C ASP A 341 13.30 -6.57 -14.96
N ASP A 342 14.02 -6.56 -13.83
CA ASP A 342 15.41 -7.03 -13.74
C ASP A 342 15.48 -8.55 -13.45
N VAL A 343 14.62 -9.05 -12.56
CA VAL A 343 14.63 -10.46 -12.12
C VAL A 343 14.25 -11.41 -13.25
N LEU A 344 13.29 -11.05 -14.10
CA LEU A 344 12.83 -11.92 -15.20
C LEU A 344 13.97 -12.26 -16.19
N PRO A 345 14.71 -11.29 -16.76
CA PRO A 345 15.90 -11.57 -17.56
C PRO A 345 16.98 -12.35 -16.80
N GLU A 346 17.21 -12.05 -15.53
CA GLU A 346 18.21 -12.77 -14.72
C GLU A 346 17.86 -14.26 -14.53
N LEU A 347 16.59 -14.58 -14.29
CA LEU A 347 16.12 -15.96 -14.19
C LEU A 347 16.26 -16.68 -15.53
N ALA A 348 15.87 -16.02 -16.63
CA ALA A 348 16.00 -16.60 -17.95
C ALA A 348 17.46 -16.88 -18.33
N GLN A 349 18.39 -15.96 -18.00
CA GLN A 349 19.83 -16.14 -18.19
C GLN A 349 20.40 -17.32 -17.38
N LYS A 350 19.84 -17.62 -16.21
CA LYS A 350 20.19 -18.81 -15.41
C LYS A 350 19.66 -20.11 -16.01
N GLY A 351 18.79 -20.04 -17.02
CA GLY A 351 18.19 -21.20 -17.68
C GLY A 351 16.79 -21.57 -17.19
N VAL A 352 16.14 -20.70 -16.40
CA VAL A 352 14.75 -20.92 -15.97
C VAL A 352 13.82 -20.88 -17.18
N ARG A 353 13.00 -21.93 -17.35
CA ARG A 353 12.03 -22.05 -18.45
C ARG A 353 10.58 -22.10 -17.99
N ASN A 354 10.32 -22.68 -16.81
CA ASN A 354 8.98 -22.87 -16.26
C ASN A 354 8.78 -21.92 -15.08
N LEU A 355 7.90 -20.94 -15.23
CA LEU A 355 7.70 -19.90 -14.23
C LEU A 355 6.21 -19.66 -13.96
N VAL A 356 5.82 -19.70 -12.69
CA VAL A 356 4.55 -19.17 -12.19
C VAL A 356 4.78 -17.80 -11.57
N VAL A 357 4.13 -16.77 -12.09
CA VAL A 357 4.14 -15.42 -11.50
C VAL A 357 2.91 -15.22 -10.63
N VAL A 358 3.10 -14.78 -9.39
CA VAL A 358 2.06 -14.65 -8.37
C VAL A 358 1.90 -13.19 -7.94
N PRO A 359 0.78 -12.53 -8.27
CA PRO A 359 0.47 -11.22 -7.72
C PRO A 359 0.08 -11.35 -6.24
N ILE A 360 0.96 -10.90 -5.32
CA ILE A 360 0.81 -11.19 -3.88
C ILE A 360 0.29 -10.02 -3.03
N SER A 361 0.29 -8.81 -3.59
CA SER A 361 -0.04 -7.58 -2.86
C SER A 361 -1.48 -7.08 -3.07
N PHE A 362 -2.29 -7.78 -3.87
CA PHE A 362 -3.68 -7.44 -4.16
C PHE A 362 -4.54 -8.69 -4.27
N VAL A 363 -5.82 -8.57 -3.92
CA VAL A 363 -6.76 -9.72 -3.85
C VAL A 363 -7.72 -9.81 -5.03
N SER A 364 -7.68 -8.85 -5.96
CA SER A 364 -8.57 -8.80 -7.13
C SER A 364 -7.76 -8.49 -8.38
N GLU A 365 -8.21 -8.96 -9.53
CA GLU A 365 -7.61 -8.53 -10.80
C GLU A 365 -7.73 -7.01 -10.95
N HIS A 366 -6.70 -6.40 -11.53
CA HIS A 366 -6.58 -4.98 -11.79
C HIS A 366 -5.55 -4.75 -12.90
N ILE A 367 -5.22 -3.49 -13.19
CA ILE A 367 -4.33 -3.15 -14.31
C ILE A 367 -2.96 -3.83 -14.21
N GLU A 368 -2.39 -3.94 -13.00
CA GLU A 368 -1.05 -4.52 -12.85
C GLU A 368 -1.04 -6.04 -13.07
N THR A 369 -2.16 -6.74 -12.89
CA THR A 369 -2.23 -8.17 -13.18
C THR A 369 -2.55 -8.43 -14.66
N LEU A 370 -3.56 -7.75 -15.17
CA LEU A 370 -4.11 -8.01 -16.51
C LEU A 370 -3.31 -7.37 -17.64
N GLU A 371 -2.58 -6.29 -17.36
CA GLU A 371 -1.77 -5.58 -18.34
C GLU A 371 -0.28 -5.77 -18.02
N GLU A 372 0.19 -5.34 -16.85
CA GLU A 372 1.62 -5.34 -16.56
C GLU A 372 2.18 -6.78 -16.47
N ILE A 373 1.53 -7.68 -15.71
CA ILE A 373 1.98 -9.09 -15.62
C ILE A 373 1.63 -9.88 -16.89
N ASP A 374 0.38 -9.87 -17.33
CA ASP A 374 -0.09 -10.73 -18.42
C ASP A 374 0.38 -10.29 -19.82
N ILE A 375 0.76 -9.03 -20.00
CA ILE A 375 1.24 -8.47 -21.26
C ILE A 375 2.71 -8.06 -21.13
N GLU A 376 3.04 -6.98 -20.39
CA GLU A 376 4.40 -6.41 -20.42
C GLU A 376 5.48 -7.41 -19.90
N TYR A 377 5.28 -7.99 -18.72
CA TYR A 377 6.24 -8.91 -18.11
C TYR A 377 6.24 -10.29 -18.75
N ARG A 378 5.09 -10.75 -19.23
CA ARG A 378 5.03 -11.99 -20.00
C ARG A 378 5.85 -11.87 -21.28
N GLU A 379 5.68 -10.80 -22.04
CA GLU A 379 6.48 -10.53 -23.24
C GLU A 379 7.97 -10.49 -22.90
N LEU A 380 8.35 -9.74 -21.87
CA LEU A 380 9.75 -9.67 -21.40
C LEU A 380 10.32 -11.05 -21.02
N ALA A 381 9.54 -11.87 -20.31
CA ALA A 381 9.96 -13.19 -19.88
C ALA A 381 10.13 -14.15 -21.07
N GLU A 382 9.17 -14.17 -21.98
CA GLU A 382 9.19 -14.99 -23.20
C GLU A 382 10.37 -14.60 -24.11
N GLU A 383 10.60 -13.30 -24.32
CA GLU A 383 11.75 -12.78 -25.08
C GLU A 383 13.10 -13.10 -24.43
N SER A 384 13.14 -13.14 -23.09
CA SER A 384 14.36 -13.44 -22.33
C SER A 384 14.70 -14.94 -22.29
N GLY A 385 13.73 -15.82 -22.57
CA GLY A 385 13.93 -17.27 -22.67
C GLY A 385 13.11 -18.14 -21.71
N ILE A 386 12.18 -17.54 -20.94
CA ILE A 386 11.19 -18.27 -20.12
C ILE A 386 10.06 -18.69 -21.05
N THR A 387 10.05 -19.97 -21.44
CA THR A 387 9.17 -20.46 -22.52
C THR A 387 7.83 -20.99 -22.04
N ASN A 388 7.70 -21.31 -20.74
CA ASN A 388 6.48 -21.82 -20.14
C ASN A 388 6.05 -20.89 -18.99
N TRP A 389 5.34 -19.82 -19.36
CA TRP A 389 4.81 -18.81 -18.45
C TRP A 389 3.41 -19.19 -17.94
N ARG A 390 3.19 -19.04 -16.63
CA ARG A 390 1.88 -19.09 -15.99
C ARG A 390 1.74 -17.88 -15.08
N ARG A 391 0.53 -17.33 -14.99
CA ARG A 391 0.16 -16.35 -13.98
C ARG A 391 -0.85 -17.00 -13.02
N CYS A 392 -0.55 -16.97 -11.73
CA CYS A 392 -1.53 -17.30 -10.71
C CYS A 392 -2.65 -16.25 -10.72
N PRO A 393 -3.94 -16.66 -10.80
CA PRO A 393 -5.05 -15.73 -10.70
C PRO A 393 -5.02 -14.97 -9.37
N ALA A 394 -5.52 -13.73 -9.37
CA ALA A 394 -5.86 -13.06 -8.12
C ALA A 394 -7.02 -13.82 -7.43
N LEU A 395 -7.15 -13.66 -6.11
CA LEU A 395 -8.17 -14.38 -5.34
C LEU A 395 -9.59 -14.11 -5.81
N ASN A 396 -9.89 -12.89 -6.25
CA ASN A 396 -11.18 -12.47 -6.77
C ASN A 396 -12.33 -12.90 -5.83
N THR A 397 -13.04 -13.98 -6.17
CA THR A 397 -14.17 -14.51 -5.40
C THR A 397 -13.98 -15.96 -4.98
N GLU A 398 -12.73 -16.43 -4.87
CA GLU A 398 -12.40 -17.77 -4.38
C GLU A 398 -13.13 -18.05 -3.06
N ALA A 399 -13.92 -19.12 -3.03
CA ALA A 399 -14.84 -19.38 -1.93
C ALA A 399 -14.13 -19.54 -0.58
N SER A 400 -12.95 -20.16 -0.54
CA SER A 400 -12.15 -20.30 0.69
C SER A 400 -11.60 -18.97 1.19
N PHE A 401 -11.34 -18.02 0.29
CA PHE A 401 -10.92 -16.68 0.66
C PHE A 401 -12.10 -15.86 1.20
N ILE A 402 -13.27 -15.92 0.54
CA ILE A 402 -14.49 -15.28 1.04
C ILE A 402 -14.86 -15.78 2.44
N ASP A 403 -14.77 -17.10 2.67
CA ASP A 403 -15.05 -17.69 3.97
C ASP A 403 -14.06 -17.21 5.04
N ASP A 404 -12.77 -17.09 4.71
CA ASP A 404 -11.76 -16.53 5.63
C ASP A 404 -12.00 -15.04 5.93
N MET A 405 -12.43 -14.26 4.94
CA MET A 405 -12.82 -12.85 5.14
C MET A 405 -14.05 -12.72 6.05
N ALA A 406 -15.02 -13.63 5.93
CA ALA A 406 -16.17 -13.69 6.84
C ALA A 406 -15.73 -14.06 8.27
N ASP A 407 -14.88 -15.08 8.40
CA ASP A 407 -14.31 -15.47 9.70
C ASP A 407 -13.48 -14.32 10.31
N MET A 408 -12.74 -13.56 9.50
CA MET A 408 -12.00 -12.37 9.93
C MET A 408 -12.89 -11.25 10.46
N VAL A 409 -14.02 -10.99 9.80
CA VAL A 409 -15.00 -10.01 10.28
C VAL A 409 -15.57 -10.44 11.62
N MET A 410 -15.82 -11.75 11.81
CA MET A 410 -16.27 -12.28 13.09
C MET A 410 -15.23 -12.14 14.20
N ASP A 411 -13.98 -12.53 13.93
CA ASP A 411 -12.88 -12.37 14.89
C ASP A 411 -12.80 -10.90 15.35
N ALA A 412 -12.89 -9.95 14.41
CA ALA A 412 -12.82 -8.52 14.71
C ALA A 412 -14.00 -8.00 15.57
N LEU A 413 -15.18 -8.63 15.48
CA LEU A 413 -16.35 -8.29 16.31
C LEU A 413 -16.25 -8.88 17.72
N GLU A 414 -15.53 -9.98 17.90
CA GLU A 414 -15.36 -10.66 19.20
C GLU A 414 -14.16 -10.14 19.99
N GLU A 415 -13.13 -9.66 19.30
CA GLU A 415 -11.92 -9.10 19.89
C GLU A 415 -12.13 -7.66 20.43
N PRO A 416 -11.26 -7.20 21.35
CA PRO A 416 -11.27 -5.80 21.78
C PRO A 416 -11.11 -4.87 20.57
N ALA A 417 -12.03 -3.92 20.43
CA ALA A 417 -12.04 -3.01 19.29
C ALA A 417 -10.70 -2.26 19.15
N GLN A 418 -10.11 -2.31 17.96
CA GLN A 418 -8.96 -1.49 17.58
C GLN A 418 -9.47 -0.27 16.81
N THR A 419 -9.28 0.92 17.37
CA THR A 419 -9.66 2.15 16.68
C THR A 419 -8.71 2.45 15.51
N VAL A 420 -9.20 3.21 14.52
CA VAL A 420 -8.36 3.75 13.42
C VAL A 420 -7.10 4.45 13.92
N THR A 421 -7.19 5.23 15.00
CA THR A 421 -6.01 5.93 15.55
C THR A 421 -5.00 4.94 16.15
N GLU A 422 -5.45 3.93 16.89
CA GLU A 422 -4.56 2.88 17.40
C GLU A 422 -3.92 2.08 16.27
N ALA A 423 -4.68 1.74 15.22
CA ALA A 423 -4.16 1.07 14.04
C ALA A 423 -3.07 1.90 13.33
N CYS A 424 -3.27 3.21 13.19
CA CYS A 424 -2.27 4.13 12.64
C CYS A 424 -1.00 4.16 13.52
N VAL A 425 -1.13 4.29 14.84
CA VAL A 425 0.02 4.32 15.76
C VAL A 425 0.78 3.00 15.73
N ALA A 426 0.08 1.86 15.77
CA ALA A 426 0.68 0.53 15.77
C ALA A 426 1.49 0.22 14.50
N ASN A 427 1.16 0.86 13.38
CA ASN A 427 1.81 0.64 12.09
C ASN A 427 2.71 1.83 11.67
N ASN A 428 3.24 2.59 12.63
CA ASN A 428 4.15 3.72 12.42
C ASN A 428 3.61 4.82 11.49
N VAL A 429 2.29 4.97 11.40
CA VAL A 429 1.66 6.05 10.65
C VAL A 429 1.63 7.37 11.43
N GLY A 430 1.80 7.30 12.77
CA GLY A 430 1.79 8.46 13.66
C GLY A 430 3.13 9.19 13.82
N ASP A 431 4.27 8.48 13.67
CA ASP A 431 5.63 8.99 13.99
C ASP A 431 6.48 9.35 12.76
N VAL A 432 5.90 9.37 11.56
CA VAL A 432 6.54 10.08 10.44
C VAL A 432 6.48 11.57 10.78
N GLU A 433 7.56 12.10 11.36
CA GLU A 433 7.71 13.46 11.88
C GLU A 433 7.04 14.53 10.97
N LEU A 434 5.77 14.79 11.23
CA LEU A 434 4.99 15.89 10.70
C LEU A 434 5.34 17.08 11.56
N GLN A 435 6.34 17.88 11.14
CA GLN A 435 6.57 19.17 11.79
C GLN A 435 5.26 19.99 11.77
N PRO A 436 4.71 20.38 12.93
CA PRO A 436 3.47 21.13 12.99
C PRO A 436 3.72 22.57 12.53
N LEU A 437 2.85 23.06 11.65
CA LEU A 437 2.70 24.50 11.41
C LEU A 437 1.48 25.00 12.19
N ASP A 438 1.79 25.91 13.13
CA ASP A 438 0.93 26.81 13.90
C ASP A 438 0.40 26.30 15.26
N GLU A 439 1.15 26.60 16.31
CA GLU A 439 0.70 26.64 17.70
C GLU A 439 -0.36 27.73 17.89
N ARG A 440 -1.64 27.45 17.58
CA ARG A 440 -2.71 28.39 17.96
C ARG A 440 -4.07 27.73 18.27
N VAL A 441 -4.10 26.62 18.99
CA VAL A 441 -5.28 26.25 19.79
C VAL A 441 -4.82 25.58 21.09
N GLY A 442 -4.90 26.30 22.20
CA GLY A 442 -4.63 25.75 23.52
C GLY A 442 -5.74 24.79 23.93
N ILE A 443 -5.39 23.51 24.13
CA ILE A 443 -6.18 22.57 24.91
C ILE A 443 -5.36 22.21 26.14
N SER A 444 -5.94 22.49 27.30
CA SER A 444 -5.32 22.26 28.61
C SER A 444 -5.19 20.78 28.92
N THR A 445 -3.96 20.30 29.11
CA THR A 445 -3.69 19.04 29.83
C THR A 445 -2.89 19.36 31.09
N VAL A 446 -3.53 19.19 32.24
CA VAL A 446 -2.92 19.33 33.57
C VAL A 446 -2.25 18.00 33.96
N GLY A 447 -0.92 18.05 34.17
CA GLY A 447 -0.07 17.21 35.07
C GLY A 447 -0.04 15.70 34.81
N VAL A 448 1.10 14.98 34.80
CA VAL A 448 2.27 14.99 35.71
C VAL A 448 3.40 14.26 34.95
N GLY A 449 4.59 14.81 34.70
CA GLY A 449 5.72 14.92 35.62
C GLY A 449 7.01 14.50 34.88
N GLY A 450 7.94 15.44 34.67
CA GLY A 450 9.12 15.25 33.83
C GLY A 450 10.33 14.65 34.54
N VAL A 451 11.29 14.15 33.74
CA VAL A 451 12.71 13.99 34.12
C VAL A 451 13.62 14.15 32.88
N GLY A 452 14.46 15.20 32.90
CA GLY A 452 15.88 15.16 32.52
C GLY A 452 16.27 15.12 31.03
N ALA A 453 16.60 16.29 30.49
CA ALA A 453 17.31 16.50 29.24
C ALA A 453 18.76 15.99 29.27
N GLY A 454 19.24 15.54 28.11
CA GLY A 454 20.65 15.25 27.81
C GLY A 454 20.87 15.40 26.31
N ASP A 455 21.16 16.63 25.89
CA ASP A 455 21.38 17.03 24.50
C ASP A 455 22.76 16.58 23.99
N GLU A 456 22.79 15.99 22.80
CA GLU A 456 23.88 16.18 21.82
C GLU A 456 23.29 16.04 20.41
N GLU A 457 22.52 17.05 20.00
CA GLU A 457 22.02 17.19 18.63
C GLU A 457 23.06 17.93 17.80
N VAL A 458 23.58 17.29 16.75
CA VAL A 458 24.47 17.93 15.77
C VAL A 458 23.64 18.90 14.93
N LEU A 459 23.49 20.12 15.43
CA LEU A 459 22.79 21.20 14.75
C LEU A 459 23.62 21.70 13.56
N LEU A 460 23.25 21.32 12.33
CA LEU A 460 23.72 22.02 11.13
C LEU A 460 23.38 23.51 11.25
N LYS A 461 24.37 24.39 11.04
CA LYS A 461 24.20 25.83 11.19
C LYS A 461 23.19 26.33 10.14
N GLU A 462 22.37 27.35 10.47
CA GLU A 462 21.38 27.93 9.55
C GLU A 462 21.81 28.12 8.07
N PRO A 463 23.03 28.58 7.74
CA PRO A 463 23.48 28.66 6.35
C PRO A 463 23.57 27.30 5.64
N GLU A 464 23.89 26.21 6.35
CA GLU A 464 23.97 24.85 5.80
C GLU A 464 22.57 24.28 5.55
N ARG A 465 21.60 24.60 6.42
CA ARG A 465 20.17 24.27 6.20
C ARG A 465 19.59 25.02 4.99
N LEU A 466 20.00 26.28 4.78
CA LEU A 466 19.61 27.06 3.61
C LEU A 466 20.21 26.48 2.32
N LEU A 467 21.49 26.08 2.36
CA LEU A 467 22.16 25.44 1.22
C LEU A 467 21.53 24.08 0.89
N ALA A 468 21.19 23.26 1.89
CA ALA A 468 20.47 22.01 1.68
C ALA A 468 19.08 22.24 1.06
N ARG A 469 18.34 23.26 1.52
CA ARG A 469 17.04 23.65 0.94
C ARG A 469 17.15 24.13 -0.51
N ILE A 470 18.20 24.91 -0.83
CA ILE A 470 18.47 25.37 -2.20
C ILE A 470 18.87 24.19 -3.10
N ALA A 471 19.65 23.24 -2.59
CA ALA A 471 20.04 22.03 -3.32
C ALA A 471 18.83 21.14 -3.64
N ILE A 472 17.93 20.92 -2.67
CA ILE A 472 16.68 20.16 -2.88
C ILE A 472 15.78 20.87 -3.88
N ALA A 473 15.64 22.20 -3.80
CA ALA A 473 14.89 22.96 -4.79
C ALA A 473 15.52 22.88 -6.19
N GLY A 474 16.85 22.86 -6.28
CA GLY A 474 17.59 22.67 -7.53
C GLY A 474 17.34 21.31 -8.17
N VAL A 475 17.44 20.22 -7.40
CA VAL A 475 17.14 18.86 -7.86
C VAL A 475 15.67 18.73 -8.30
N PHE A 476 14.76 19.37 -7.57
CA PHE A 476 13.34 19.37 -7.92
C PHE A 476 13.06 20.17 -9.20
N ILE A 477 13.72 21.30 -9.41
CA ILE A 477 13.64 22.07 -10.66
C ILE A 477 14.24 21.26 -11.82
N THR A 478 15.35 20.55 -11.61
CA THR A 478 15.93 19.65 -12.61
C THR A 478 14.96 18.54 -12.98
N PHE A 479 14.37 17.88 -11.99
CA PHE A 479 13.35 16.87 -12.18
C PHE A 479 12.15 17.41 -12.96
N LEU A 480 11.65 18.61 -12.60
CA LEU A 480 10.57 19.26 -13.35
C LEU A 480 10.99 19.57 -14.78
N VAL A 481 12.19 20.11 -15.01
CA VAL A 481 12.69 20.41 -16.36
C VAL A 481 12.76 19.15 -17.21
N GLU A 482 13.26 18.04 -16.70
CA GLU A 482 13.31 16.75 -17.41
C GLU A 482 11.91 16.18 -17.66
N LEU A 483 11.01 16.31 -16.68
CA LEU A 483 9.61 15.91 -16.80
C LEU A 483 8.84 16.75 -17.85
N PHE A 484 9.18 18.04 -17.98
CA PHE A 484 8.55 18.98 -18.90
C PHE A 484 9.16 18.95 -20.31
N SER A 485 10.47 18.72 -20.45
CA SER A 485 11.18 18.73 -21.74
C SER A 485 11.19 17.37 -22.44
N GLY A 486 11.07 16.26 -21.68
CA GLY A 486 11.23 14.91 -22.24
C GLY A 486 12.66 14.57 -22.66
N SER A 487 13.66 15.34 -22.21
CA SER A 487 15.08 15.09 -22.44
C SER A 487 15.86 15.35 -21.16
N SER A 488 16.94 14.59 -20.92
CA SER A 488 17.76 14.82 -19.74
C SER A 488 18.36 16.22 -19.79
N MET A 489 18.63 16.81 -18.63
CA MET A 489 19.25 18.13 -18.59
C MET A 489 20.64 18.11 -19.28
N VAL A 490 21.30 16.95 -19.28
CA VAL A 490 22.58 16.72 -19.99
C VAL A 490 22.40 16.87 -21.50
N ASP A 491 21.32 16.38 -22.09
CA ASP A 491 21.03 16.48 -23.53
C ASP A 491 20.71 17.93 -23.95
N LEU A 492 20.03 18.68 -23.07
CA LEU A 492 19.69 20.10 -23.26
C LEU A 492 20.91 21.03 -23.18
N PHE A 493 21.94 20.66 -22.41
CA PHE A 493 23.14 21.49 -22.21
C PHE A 493 24.34 21.07 -23.07
N PHE A 494 24.45 19.80 -23.47
CA PHE A 494 25.63 19.30 -24.18
C PHE A 494 25.39 18.86 -25.62
N GLY A 495 24.14 18.78 -26.09
CA GLY A 495 23.77 18.63 -27.50
C GLY A 495 24.29 17.35 -28.17
N SER A 496 23.37 16.44 -28.50
CA SER A 496 23.57 15.47 -29.59
C SER A 496 22.80 15.93 -30.82
#